data_AF-A0A0P1F6V4-F1
#
_entry.id   AF-A0A0P1F6V4-F1
#
_cell.length_a   1.000
_cell.length_b   1.000
_cell.length_c   1.000
_cell.angle_alpha   90.00
_cell.angle_beta   90.00
_cell.angle_gamma   90.00
#
_symmetry.space_group_name_H-M   'P 1'
#
loop_
_entity.id
_entity.type
_entity.pdbx_description
1 polymer ?
#
loop_
_entity_poly.entity_id
_entity_poly.type
_entity_poly.pdbx_seq_one_letter_code
_entity_poly.pdbx_strand_id
1 'polypeptide(L)' 'MAPRYTDEFRRDAVRIATTSGLTRPQVSSDLGVGLSPLNKWVQKHQHE' A
#
# COMPACT_ATOMS: atom_id res chain seq x y z
N MET A 1 -19.53 -8.28 -1.47
CA MET A 1 -18.44 -7.98 -2.42
C MET A 1 -17.29 -7.37 -1.61
N ALA A 2 -16.13 -8.02 -1.50
CA ALA A 2 -14.99 -7.35 -0.87
C ALA A 2 -14.57 -6.18 -1.78
N PRO A 3 -14.50 -4.93 -1.29
CA PRO A 3 -14.04 -3.83 -2.12
C PRO A 3 -12.62 -4.14 -2.61
N ARG A 4 -12.48 -4.34 -3.92
CA ARG A 4 -11.23 -4.70 -4.54
C ARG A 4 -10.52 -3.39 -4.85
N TYR A 5 -9.45 -3.10 -4.12
CA TYR A 5 -8.63 -1.91 -4.37
C TYR A 5 -8.21 -1.86 -5.85
N THR A 6 -8.40 -0.72 -6.51
CA THR A 6 -7.96 -0.52 -7.90
C THR A 6 -6.44 -0.62 -7.99
N ASP A 7 -5.92 -1.01 -9.15
CA ASP A 7 -4.47 -1.11 -9.34
C ASP A 7 -3.78 0.26 -9.21
N GLU A 8 -4.46 1.34 -9.60
CA GLU A 8 -4.02 2.72 -9.39
C GLU A 8 -3.87 3.05 -7.89
N PHE A 9 -4.88 2.73 -7.10
CA PHE A 9 -4.83 2.95 -5.65
C PHE A 9 -3.70 2.15 -4.99
N ARG A 10 -3.49 0.89 -5.41
CA ARG A 10 -2.38 0.08 -4.89
C ARG A 10 -1.02 0.68 -5.23
N ARG A 11 -0.85 1.17 -6.48
CA ARG A 11 0.40 1.81 -6.91
C ARG A 11 0.68 3.08 -6.12
N ASP A 12 -0.34 3.89 -5.88
CA ASP A 12 -0.18 5.12 -5.11
C ASP A 12 0.14 4.83 -3.63
N ALA A 13 -0.56 3.87 -3.02
CA ALA A 13 -0.27 3.40 -1.67
C ALA A 13 1.17 2.88 -1.51
N VAL A 14 1.67 2.13 -2.50
CA VAL A 14 3.05 1.64 -2.52
C VAL A 14 4.03 2.80 -2.68
N ARG A 15 3.76 3.75 -3.60
CA ARG A 15 4.60 4.93 -3.81
C ARG A 15 4.72 5.73 -2.51
N ILE A 16 3.61 6.03 -1.85
CA ILE A 16 3.63 6.72 -0.55
C ILE A 16 4.48 5.93 0.44
N ALA A 17 4.26 4.61 0.59
CA ALA A 17 5.01 3.78 1.52
C ALA A 17 6.53 3.67 1.22
N THR A 18 6.97 3.95 0.00
CA THR A 18 8.40 3.87 -0.38
C THR A 18 9.08 5.23 -0.51
N THR A 19 8.35 6.29 -0.84
CA THR A 19 8.94 7.62 -1.15
C THR A 19 8.61 8.70 -0.13
N SER A 20 7.51 8.58 0.64
CA SER A 20 7.06 9.66 1.53
C SER A 20 7.79 9.75 2.87
N GLY A 21 8.67 8.78 3.18
CA GLY A 21 9.31 8.67 4.49
C GLY A 21 8.38 8.23 5.62
N LEU A 22 7.11 7.95 5.33
CA LEU A 22 6.15 7.38 6.28
C LEU A 22 6.42 5.90 6.51
N THR A 23 6.19 5.45 7.74
CA THR A 23 6.24 4.02 8.06
C THR A 23 4.99 3.31 7.52
N ARG A 24 5.13 2.03 7.15
CA ARG A 24 4.02 1.23 6.61
C ARG A 24 2.76 1.22 7.51
N PRO A 25 2.86 1.18 8.85
CA PRO A 25 1.69 1.33 9.73
C PRO A 25 0.99 2.69 9.60
N GLN A 26 1.75 3.79 9.46
CA GLN A 26 1.16 5.12 9.28
C GLN A 26 0.42 5.22 7.95
N VAL A 27 1.02 4.73 6.86
CA VAL A 27 0.37 4.69 5.54
C VAL A 27 -0.88 3.81 5.56
N SER A 28 -0.83 2.70 6.30
CA SER A 28 -2.00 1.82 6.50
C SER A 28 -3.15 2.53 7.21
N SER A 29 -2.86 3.26 8.29
CA SER A 29 -3.84 4.06 9.01
C SER A 29 -4.40 5.22 8.18
N ASP A 30 -3.54 5.93 7.44
CA ASP A 30 -3.90 7.10 6.63
C ASP A 30 -4.80 6.72 5.43
N LEU A 31 -4.45 5.63 4.74
CA LEU A 31 -5.20 5.16 3.57
C LEU A 31 -6.40 4.27 3.92
N GLY A 32 -6.62 3.95 5.20
CA GLY A 32 -7.67 3.03 5.64
C GLY A 32 -7.50 1.60 5.07
N VAL A 33 -6.26 1.20 4.77
CA VAL A 33 -5.92 -0.12 4.25
C VAL A 33 -5.37 -1.00 5.36
N GLY A 34 -5.59 -2.31 5.29
CA GLY A 34 -4.89 -3.22 6.19
C GLY A 34 -3.38 -3.26 5.92
N LEU A 35 -2.59 -3.39 6.99
CA LEU A 35 -1.13 -3.57 6.93
C LEU A 35 -0.71 -4.79 6.08
N SER A 36 -1.46 -5.89 6.15
CA SER A 36 -1.19 -7.11 5.38
C SER A 36 -1.35 -6.90 3.87
N PRO A 37 -2.46 -6.32 3.36
CA PRO A 37 -2.57 -5.89 1.96
C PRO A 37 -1.41 -4.98 1.52
N LEU A 38 -1.11 -3.94 2.30
CA LEU A 38 -0.07 -2.97 1.97
C LEU A 38 1.32 -3.64 1.86
N ASN A 39 1.66 -4.51 2.81
CA ASN A 39 2.91 -5.27 2.78
C ASN A 39 3.02 -6.20 1.57
N LYS A 40 1.91 -6.78 1.09
CA LYS A 40 1.91 -7.60 -0.13
C LYS A 40 2.16 -6.76 -1.37
N TRP A 41 1.56 -5.57 -1.46
CA TRP A 41 1.76 -4.68 -2.61
C TRP A 41 3.18 -4.15 -2.67
N VAL A 42 3.75 -3.74 -1.54
CA VAL A 42 5.14 -3.29 -1.47
C VAL A 42 6.11 -4.42 -1.84
N GLN A 43 5.90 -5.63 -1.33
CA GLN A 43 6.72 -6.78 -1.71
C GLN A 43 6.63 -7.10 -3.21
N LYS A 44 5.43 -7.06 -3.78
CA LYS A 44 5.26 -7.28 -5.22
C LYS A 44 6.00 -6.22 -6.04
N HIS A 45 5.93 -4.96 -5.63
CA HIS A 45 6.61 -3.87 -6.33
C HIS A 45 8.15 -3.92 -6.25
N GLN A 46 8.72 -4.54 -5.20
CA GLN A 46 10.18 -4.73 -5.12
C GLN A 46 10.70 -5.93 -5.93
N HIS A 47 9.82 -6.81 -6.39
CA HIS A 47 10.17 -7.97 -7.22
C HIS A 47 9.77 -7.78 -8.69
N GLU A 48 9.26 -6.60 -9.06
CA GLU A 48 9.10 -6.15 -10.46
C GLU A 48 10.31 -5.30 -10.87
#